data_AF-A0A756GI95-F1
#
_entry.id   AF-A0A756GI95-F1
#
_cell.length_a   1.000
_cell.length_b   1.000
_cell.length_c   1.000
_cell.angle_alpha   90.00
_cell.angle_beta   90.00
_cell.angle_gamma   90.00
#
_symmetry.space_group_name_H-M   'P 1'
#
loop_
_entity.id
_entity.type
_entity.pdbx_description
1 polymer ?
#
loop_
_entity_poly.entity_id
_entity_poly.type
_entity_poly.pdbx_seq_one_letter_code
_entity_poly.pdbx_strand_id
1 'polypeptide(L)'
;MSNIDKRALRKAAMHAKTEDDWGCDADNFHDKATPDAVLALLDELEAAEKRIAELEARTVTLPQPAQWDISEVLLDKVKVVSAIRAAGIGVKGE
;
A
#
# COMPACT_ATOMS: atom_id res chain seq x y z
N MET A 1 -1.20 8.95 -12.92
CA MET A 1 -0.34 9.16 -11.73
C MET A 1 -0.21 10.64 -11.57
N SER A 2 -0.83 11.16 -10.52
CA SER A 2 -0.95 12.60 -10.32
C SER A 2 0.41 13.19 -9.98
N ASN A 3 0.79 14.29 -10.63
CA ASN A 3 2.10 14.92 -10.47
C ASN A 3 2.17 15.79 -9.20
N ILE A 4 1.47 15.38 -8.13
CA ILE A 4 1.42 16.15 -6.88
C ILE A 4 2.70 15.90 -6.11
N ASP A 5 3.41 16.97 -5.78
CA ASP A 5 4.49 16.91 -4.78
C ASP A 5 3.90 16.80 -3.37
N LYS A 6 3.62 15.57 -2.94
CA LYS A 6 3.09 15.25 -1.61
C LYS A 6 4.00 15.72 -0.47
N ARG A 7 5.33 15.77 -0.71
CA ARG A 7 6.30 16.19 0.31
C ARG A 7 6.22 17.70 0.51
N ALA A 8 6.15 18.47 -0.58
CA ALA A 8 5.94 19.91 -0.53
C ALA A 8 4.60 20.26 0.13
N LEU A 9 3.51 19.58 -0.25
CA LEU A 9 2.19 19.80 0.35
C LEU A 9 2.18 19.49 1.85
N ARG A 10 2.81 18.39 2.27
CA ARG A 10 2.94 18.03 3.70
C ARG A 10 3.75 19.06 4.48
N LYS A 11 4.84 19.57 3.91
CA LYS A 11 5.66 20.61 4.53
C LYS A 11 4.86 21.90 4.73
N ALA A 12 4.16 22.35 3.68
CA ALA A 12 3.31 23.54 3.75
C ALA A 12 2.15 23.37 4.75
N ALA A 13 1.51 22.19 4.78
CA ALA A 13 0.44 21.88 5.75
C ALA A 13 0.95 21.89 7.20
N MET A 14 2.16 21.38 7.45
CA MET A 14 2.77 21.41 8.78
C MET A 14 3.08 22.82 9.24
N HIS A 15 3.67 23.64 8.35
CA HIS A 15 3.99 25.04 8.62
C HIS A 15 2.73 25.86 8.94
N ALA A 16 1.69 25.75 8.10
CA ALA A 16 0.40 26.41 8.33
C ALA A 16 -0.33 25.94 9.61
N LYS A 17 -0.01 24.75 10.13
CA LYS A 17 -0.56 24.25 11.41
C LYS A 17 0.20 24.81 12.61
N THR A 18 1.51 25.02 12.50
CA THR A 18 2.39 25.41 13.61
C THR A 18 2.52 26.91 13.77
N GLU A 19 2.38 27.66 12.68
CA GLU A 19 2.56 29.10 12.65
C GLU A 19 1.19 29.74 12.47
N ASP A 20 0.82 30.64 13.38
CA ASP A 20 -0.36 31.53 13.22
C ASP A 20 -0.06 32.63 12.18
N ASP A 21 0.74 32.29 11.17
CA ASP A 21 1.12 33.15 10.07
C ASP A 21 0.13 32.88 8.92
N TRP A 22 -1.00 33.55 9.01
CA TRP A 22 -2.02 33.55 7.95
C TRP A 22 -1.61 34.39 6.72
N GLY A 23 -0.31 34.70 6.58
CA GLY A 23 0.34 34.88 5.29
C GLY A 23 1.18 36.14 5.15
N CYS A 24 2.43 35.96 4.69
CA CYS A 24 3.11 36.88 3.78
C CYS A 24 4.03 36.23 2.72
N ASP A 25 4.08 34.90 2.58
CA ASP A 25 5.01 34.22 1.64
C ASP A 25 4.29 33.30 0.62
N ALA A 26 4.81 33.23 -0.61
CA ALA A 26 4.31 32.46 -1.76
C ALA A 26 4.38 30.92 -1.61
N ASP A 27 4.65 30.42 -0.41
CA ASP A 27 4.74 29.00 -0.06
C ASP A 27 3.57 28.53 0.82
N ASN A 28 2.50 29.33 0.92
CA ASN A 28 1.38 29.05 1.77
C ASN A 28 0.64 27.75 1.36
N PHE A 29 0.06 27.07 2.34
CA PHE A 29 -0.66 25.82 2.13
C PHE A 29 -1.81 25.97 1.14
N HIS A 30 -2.48 27.12 1.10
CA HIS A 30 -3.60 27.40 0.19
C HIS A 30 -3.22 27.31 -1.30
N ASP A 31 -2.03 27.79 -1.68
CA ASP A 31 -1.56 27.77 -3.07
C ASP A 31 -1.23 26.35 -3.55
N LYS A 32 -0.85 25.48 -2.61
CA LYS A 32 -0.50 24.08 -2.89
C LYS A 32 -1.71 23.14 -2.77
N ALA A 33 -2.69 23.49 -1.92
CA ALA A 33 -3.92 22.74 -1.70
C ALA A 33 -5.01 23.12 -2.72
N THR A 34 -4.68 23.08 -4.01
CA THR A 34 -5.65 23.34 -5.08
C THR A 34 -6.73 22.26 -5.12
N PRO A 35 -7.94 22.56 -5.66
CA PRO A 35 -8.97 21.53 -5.84
C PRO A 35 -8.48 20.30 -6.60
N ASP A 36 -7.67 20.52 -7.65
CA ASP A 36 -7.06 19.44 -8.43
C ASP A 36 -6.11 18.60 -7.57
N ALA A 37 -5.31 19.23 -6.69
CA ALA A 37 -4.44 18.51 -5.77
C ALA A 37 -5.24 17.65 -4.78
N VAL A 38 -6.37 18.16 -4.27
CA VAL A 38 -7.25 17.40 -3.37
C VAL A 38 -7.89 16.23 -4.10
N LEU A 39 -8.45 16.44 -5.30
CA LEU A 39 -9.06 15.38 -6.10
C LEU A 39 -8.07 14.27 -6.42
N ALA A 40 -6.86 14.62 -6.86
CA ALA A 40 -5.87 13.61 -7.19
C ALA A 40 -5.33 12.86 -5.95
N LEU A 41 -5.36 13.45 -4.74
CA LEU A 41 -5.09 12.71 -3.51
C LEU A 41 -6.22 11.73 -3.15
N LEU A 42 -7.47 12.10 -3.42
CA LEU A 42 -8.63 11.21 -3.23
C LEU A 42 -8.58 10.03 -4.20
N ASP A 43 -8.33 10.27 -5.48
CA ASP A 43 -8.18 9.22 -6.50
C ASP A 43 -7.08 8.22 -6.13
N GLU A 44 -5.95 8.72 -5.62
CA GLU A 44 -4.85 7.87 -5.18
C GLU A 44 -5.17 7.08 -3.90
N LEU A 45 -5.97 7.65 -3.00
CA LEU A 45 -6.45 6.95 -1.80
C LEU A 45 -7.41 5.82 -2.18
N GLU A 46 -8.40 6.09 -3.03
CA GLU A 46 -9.34 5.10 -3.53
C GLU A 46 -8.63 3.98 -4.30
N ALA A 47 -7.62 4.32 -5.12
CA ALA A 47 -6.81 3.33 -5.81
C ALA A 47 -6.00 2.45 -4.84
N ALA A 48 -5.47 3.04 -3.76
CA ALA A 48 -4.76 2.30 -2.72
C ALA A 48 -5.70 1.39 -1.94
N GLU A 49 -6.90 1.85 -1.55
CA GLU A 49 -7.92 1.05 -0.87
C GLU A 49 -8.37 -0.12 -1.74
N LYS A 50 -8.61 0.12 -3.04
CA LYS A 50 -8.94 -0.94 -4.00
C LYS A 50 -7.83 -1.97 -4.10
N ARG A 51 -6.56 -1.54 -4.10
CA ARG A 51 -5.41 -2.45 -4.13
C ARG A 51 -5.28 -3.25 -2.84
N ILE A 52 -5.56 -2.65 -1.68
CA ILE A 52 -5.60 -3.34 -0.39
C ILE A 52 -6.70 -4.40 -0.40
N ALA A 53 -7.93 -4.03 -0.78
CA ALA A 53 -9.04 -4.97 -0.90
C ALA A 53 -8.74 -6.13 -1.86
N GLU A 54 -8.09 -5.87 -3.00
CA GLU A 54 -7.63 -6.93 -3.92
C GLU A 54 -6.62 -7.85 -3.25
N LEU A 55 -5.66 -7.32 -2.50
CA LEU A 55 -4.63 -8.10 -1.82
C LEU A 55 -5.20 -8.90 -0.64
N GLU A 56 -6.13 -8.34 0.13
CA GLU A 56 -6.82 -9.00 1.24
C GLU A 56 -7.76 -10.10 0.75
N ALA A 57 -8.38 -9.93 -0.43
CA ALA A 57 -9.22 -10.95 -1.04
C ALA A 57 -8.44 -12.11 -1.67
N ARG A 58 -7.11 -12.00 -1.83
CA ARG A 58 -6.29 -13.10 -2.38
C ARG A 58 -6.25 -14.26 -1.39
N THR A 59 -6.72 -15.42 -1.85
CA THR A 59 -6.67 -16.67 -1.12
C THR A 59 -5.73 -17.65 -1.80
N VAL A 60 -5.04 -18.49 -1.01
CA VAL A 60 -4.22 -19.59 -1.54
C VAL A 60 -5.03 -20.86 -1.45
N THR A 61 -5.28 -21.49 -2.60
CA THR A 61 -5.82 -22.86 -2.63
C THR A 61 -4.66 -23.83 -2.55
N LEU A 62 -4.50 -24.48 -1.40
CA LEU A 62 -3.54 -25.55 -1.24
C LEU A 62 -4.15 -26.88 -1.70
N PRO A 63 -3.37 -27.82 -2.27
CA PRO A 63 -3.88 -29.15 -2.60
C PRO A 63 -4.32 -29.86 -1.32
N GLN A 64 -5.23 -30.83 -1.43
CA GLN A 64 -5.63 -31.61 -0.25
C GLN A 64 -4.44 -32.40 0.30
N PRO A 65 -4.29 -32.55 1.63
CA PRO A 65 -3.17 -33.29 2.22
C PRO A 65 -3.00 -34.71 1.68
N ALA A 66 -4.10 -35.37 1.28
CA ALA A 66 -4.07 -36.71 0.68
C ALA A 66 -3.44 -36.76 -0.74
N GLN A 67 -3.39 -35.63 -1.44
CA GLN A 67 -2.73 -35.49 -2.73
C GLN A 67 -1.25 -35.13 -2.59
N TRP A 68 -0.79 -34.90 -1.36
CA TRP A 68 0.60 -34.59 -1.12
C TRP A 68 1.36 -35.91 -1.07
N ASP A 69 2.45 -35.98 -1.82
CA ASP A 69 3.43 -37.06 -1.71
C ASP A 69 4.27 -36.79 -0.45
N ILE A 70 3.67 -37.12 0.71
CA ILE A 70 4.22 -37.00 2.07
C ILE A 70 4.53 -38.40 2.57
N SER A 71 5.61 -38.99 2.03
CA SER A 71 6.08 -40.31 2.45
C SER A 71 6.79 -40.30 3.82
N GLU A 72 7.01 -39.14 4.45
CA GLU A 72 7.52 -39.08 5.82
C GLU A 72 7.13 -37.76 6.50
N VAL A 73 6.90 -37.90 7.81
CA VAL A 73 6.42 -36.94 8.82
C VAL A 73 6.87 -35.49 8.60
N LEU A 74 5.91 -34.56 8.74
CA LEU A 74 5.97 -33.09 8.54
C LEU A 74 5.70 -32.67 7.09
N LEU A 75 4.81 -31.68 6.90
CA LEU A 75 4.73 -30.95 5.64
C LEU A 75 6.15 -30.56 5.23
N ASP A 76 6.63 -31.05 4.10
CA ASP A 76 7.90 -30.61 3.54
C ASP A 76 7.81 -29.10 3.37
N LYS A 77 8.51 -28.37 4.25
CA LYS A 77 8.50 -26.90 4.33
C LYS A 77 8.79 -26.30 2.95
N VAL A 78 9.62 -26.96 2.14
CA VAL A 78 9.98 -26.53 0.78
C VAL A 78 8.77 -26.57 -0.15
N LYS A 79 7.95 -27.63 -0.11
CA LYS A 79 6.74 -27.76 -0.93
C LYS A 79 5.65 -26.76 -0.54
N VAL A 80 5.52 -26.45 0.75
CA VAL A 80 4.56 -25.43 1.22
C VAL A 80 5.00 -24.03 0.77
N VAL A 81 6.28 -23.70 0.95
CA VAL A 81 6.83 -22.40 0.53
C VAL A 81 6.73 -22.24 -0.99
N SER A 82 6.98 -23.30 -1.77
CA SER A 82 6.85 -23.23 -3.23
C SER A 82 5.40 -23.00 -3.67
N ALA A 83 4.42 -23.65 -3.04
CA ALA A 83 3.00 -23.42 -3.32
C ALA A 83 2.56 -21.99 -2.98
N ILE A 84 3.01 -21.43 -1.84
CA ILE A 84 2.72 -20.05 -1.44
C ILE A 84 3.36 -19.05 -2.42
N ARG A 85 4.60 -19.29 -2.85
CA ARG A 85 5.28 -18.47 -3.88
C ARG A 85 4.60 -18.57 -5.24
N ALA A 86 4.16 -19.78 -5.65
CA ALA A 86 3.43 -19.98 -6.90
C ALA A 86 2.09 -19.22 -6.91
N ALA A 87 1.46 -19.03 -5.75
CA ALA A 87 0.29 -18.17 -5.57
C ALA A 87 0.64 -16.66 -5.52
N GLY A 88 1.90 -16.28 -5.71
CA GLY A 88 2.36 -14.88 -5.73
C GLY A 88 2.45 -14.23 -4.35
N ILE A 89 2.53 -15.02 -3.28
CA ILE A 89 2.63 -14.53 -1.91
C ILE A 89 4.07 -14.67 -1.39
N GLY A 90 4.58 -13.61 -0.77
CA GLY A 90 5.90 -13.61 -0.14
C GLY A 90 5.90 -14.33 1.22
N VAL A 91 6.96 -15.10 1.51
CA VAL A 91 7.17 -15.77 2.80
C VAL A 91 8.28 -15.04 3.55
N LYS A 92 8.02 -14.55 4.77
CA LYS A 92 9.03 -13.86 5.61
C LYS A 92 9.76 -14.85 6.53
N GLY A 93 11.05 -14.64 6.76
CA GLY A 93 11.85 -15.38 7.75
C GLY A 93 12.62 -16.59 7.21
N GLU A 94 12.99 -16.59 5.92
CA GLU A 94 14.15 -17.33 5.44
C GLU A 94 15.45 -16.55 5.69
#